data_AF-A0A2N9LS02-F1
#
_entry.id   AF-A0A2N9LS02-F1
#
_cell.length_a   1.000
_cell.length_b   1.000
_cell.length_c   1.000
_cell.angle_alpha   90.00
_cell.angle_beta   90.00
_cell.angle_gamma   90.00
#
_symmetry.space_group_name_H-M   'P 1'
#
loop_
_entity.id
_entity.type
_entity.pdbx_description
1 polymer ?
#
loop_
_entity_poly.entity_id
_entity_poly.type
_entity_poly.pdbx_seq_one_letter_code
_entity_poly.pdbx_strand_id
1 'polypeptide(L)' 'MAELKADINETWFAWSGAATAAPGANITAYYRIQGSHLVIVYAPQRLGGDPSMHVDTMYRDPTNDYGKKLFAK' A
#
# COMPACT_ATOMS: atom_id res chain seq x y z
N MET A 1 2.26 17.08 5.95
CA MET A 1 0.87 17.10 6.48
C MET A 1 -0.03 18.12 5.81
N ALA A 2 0.44 19.34 5.49
CA ALA A 2 -0.40 20.32 4.78
C ALA A 2 -0.79 19.83 3.37
N GLU A 3 0.17 19.31 2.61
CA GLU A 3 -0.04 18.75 1.27
C GLU A 3 -1.05 17.58 1.30
N LEU A 4 -0.81 16.59 2.16
CA LEU A 4 -1.73 15.46 2.34
C LEU A 4 -3.17 15.89 2.64
N LYS A 5 -3.37 16.94 3.46
CA LYS A 5 -4.72 17.43 3.75
C LYS A 5 -5.37 18.12 2.55
N ALA A 6 -4.58 18.76 1.69
CA ALA A 6 -5.07 19.47 0.53
C ALA A 6 -5.55 18.50 -0.56
N ASP A 7 -4.93 17.32 -0.68
CA ASP A 7 -5.19 16.36 -1.76
C ASP A 7 -5.75 15.01 -1.31
N ILE A 8 -6.11 14.83 -0.02
CA ILE A 8 -6.65 13.56 0.50
C ILE A 8 -7.88 13.08 -0.28
N ASN A 9 -8.67 14.00 -0.82
CA ASN A 9 -9.87 13.68 -1.61
C ASN A 9 -9.54 13.08 -2.99
N GLU A 10 -8.28 13.18 -3.43
CA GLU A 10 -7.76 12.59 -4.67
C GLU A 10 -7.08 11.23 -4.41
N THR A 11 -7.37 10.61 -3.26
CA THR A 11 -6.91 9.25 -2.95
C THR A 11 -7.89 8.20 -3.43
N TRP A 12 -7.34 7.08 -3.90
CA TRP A 12 -8.09 5.97 -4.45
C TRP A 12 -7.81 4.70 -3.66
N PHE A 13 -8.87 3.94 -3.42
CA PHE A 13 -8.79 2.62 -2.82
C PHE A 13 -8.88 1.54 -3.88
N ALA A 14 -7.98 0.55 -3.80
CA ALA A 14 -8.02 -0.66 -4.60
C ALA A 14 -7.99 -1.89 -3.69
N TRP A 15 -8.72 -2.92 -4.08
CA TRP A 15 -8.85 -4.19 -3.37
C TRP A 15 -8.73 -5.37 -4.34
N SER A 16 -8.08 -6.44 -3.91
CA SER A 16 -8.10 -7.71 -4.61
C SER A 16 -8.06 -8.86 -3.60
N GLY A 17 -8.98 -9.82 -3.73
CA GLY A 17 -9.11 -10.94 -2.81
C GLY A 17 -10.51 -11.04 -2.19
N ALA A 18 -10.68 -11.98 -1.28
CA ALA A 18 -11.97 -12.23 -0.65
C ALA A 18 -12.31 -11.15 0.38
N ALA A 19 -13.51 -10.57 0.31
CA ALA A 19 -13.97 -9.55 1.27
C ALA A 19 -14.25 -10.10 2.68
N THR A 20 -14.17 -11.41 2.88
CA THR A 20 -14.33 -12.09 4.17
C THR A 20 -13.13 -13.00 4.43
N ALA A 21 -12.71 -13.09 5.68
CA ALA A 21 -11.59 -13.94 6.08
C ALA A 21 -12.09 -15.29 6.62
N ALA A 22 -11.55 -16.37 6.06
CA ALA A 22 -11.69 -17.75 6.52
C ALA A 22 -10.27 -18.33 6.65
N PRO A 23 -9.82 -18.64 7.89
CA PRO A 23 -8.52 -19.22 8.16
C PRO A 23 -8.21 -20.42 7.25
N GLY A 24 -7.01 -20.45 6.67
CA GLY A 24 -6.56 -21.52 5.77
C GLY A 24 -7.14 -21.51 4.35
N ALA A 25 -8.08 -20.61 4.03
CA ALA A 25 -8.70 -20.55 2.70
C ALA A 25 -8.46 -19.24 1.96
N ASN A 26 -8.81 -18.09 2.55
CA ASN A 26 -8.85 -16.80 1.85
C ASN A 26 -8.38 -15.62 2.72
N ILE A 27 -7.36 -15.87 3.54
CA ILE A 27 -6.72 -14.89 4.44
C ILE A 27 -5.79 -13.91 3.72
N THR A 28 -5.47 -14.16 2.46
CA THR A 28 -4.58 -13.31 1.66
C THR A 28 -5.39 -12.40 0.76
N ALA A 29 -5.55 -11.15 1.17
CA ALA A 29 -6.11 -10.08 0.34
C ALA A 29 -5.07 -8.98 0.13
N TYR A 30 -5.18 -8.26 -0.96
CA TYR A 30 -4.40 -7.07 -1.26
C TYR A 30 -5.28 -5.84 -1.09
N TYR A 31 -4.73 -4.79 -0.49
CA TYR A 31 -5.31 -3.46 -0.60
C TYR A 31 -4.24 -2.40 -0.83
N ARG A 32 -4.67 -1.31 -1.47
CA ARG A 32 -3.86 -0.10 -1.62
C ARG A 32 -4.71 1.14 -1.48
N ILE A 33 -4.19 2.12 -0.76
CA ILE A 33 -4.64 3.51 -0.77
C ILE A 33 -3.55 4.31 -1.48
N GLN A 34 -3.91 5.02 -2.54
CA GLN A 34 -2.95 5.76 -3.36
C GLN A 34 -3.48 7.15 -3.70
N GLY A 35 -2.68 8.18 -3.41
CA GLY A 35 -2.82 9.54 -3.88
C GLY A 35 -1.46 10.15 -4.23
N SER A 36 -1.41 11.45 -4.47
CA SER A 36 -0.20 12.18 -4.90
C SER A 36 0.94 12.16 -3.88
N HIS A 37 0.64 12.28 -2.59
CA HIS A 37 1.62 12.30 -1.49
C HIS A 37 1.50 11.13 -0.51
N LEU A 38 0.67 10.13 -0.84
CA LEU A 38 0.43 8.98 0.03
C LEU A 38 0.27 7.70 -0.76
N VAL A 39 1.09 6.71 -0.44
CA VAL A 39 0.85 5.32 -0.80
C VAL A 39 0.89 4.47 0.47
N ILE A 40 -0.21 3.76 0.73
CA ILE A 40 -0.32 2.70 1.74
C ILE A 40 -0.68 1.42 1.01
N VAL A 41 0.09 0.35 1.22
CA VAL A 41 -0.11 -0.94 0.57
C VAL A 41 -0.05 -2.02 1.61
N TYR A 42 -0.98 -2.97 1.52
CA TYR A 42 -0.84 -4.29 2.13
C TYR A 42 -0.82 -5.33 1.01
N ALA A 43 0.22 -6.15 1.00
CA ALA A 43 0.40 -7.23 0.05
C ALA A 43 0.90 -8.48 0.79
N PRO A 44 0.14 -9.58 0.81
CA PRO A 44 0.60 -10.85 1.35
C PRO A 44 1.82 -11.32 0.55
N GLN A 45 2.93 -11.56 1.23
CA GLN A 45 4.17 -12.03 0.59
C GLN A 45 4.49 -13.44 1.07
N ARG A 46 4.92 -14.31 0.15
CA ARG A 46 5.43 -15.64 0.47
C ARG A 46 6.90 -15.53 0.88
N LEU A 47 7.15 -15.19 2.15
CA LEU A 47 8.50 -15.11 2.75
C LEU A 47 8.88 -16.39 3.53
N GLY A 48 8.22 -17.51 3.22
CA GLY A 48 8.28 -18.75 4.00
C GLY A 48 7.21 -18.77 5.10
N GLY A 49 6.48 -19.88 5.24
CA GLY A 49 5.33 -19.97 6.14
C GLY A 49 4.02 -19.42 5.56
N ASP A 50 3.08 -19.06 6.42
CA ASP A 50 1.76 -18.55 6.04
C ASP A 50 1.83 -17.07 5.58
N PRO A 51 1.47 -16.74 4.33
CA PRO A 51 1.50 -15.36 3.83
C PRO A 51 0.57 -14.38 4.56
N SER A 52 -0.41 -14.84 5.34
CA SER A 52 -1.24 -13.95 6.17
C SER A 52 -0.52 -13.46 7.42
N MET A 53 0.55 -14.16 7.83
CA MET A 53 1.29 -13.87 9.06
C MET A 53 2.36 -12.80 8.84
N HIS A 54 2.45 -12.24 7.64
CA HIS A 54 3.34 -11.15 7.29
C HIS A 54 2.54 -9.96 6.76
N VAL A 55 2.54 -8.88 7.53
CA VAL A 55 1.93 -7.60 7.15
C VAL A 55 3.04 -6.66 6.73
N ASP A 56 3.20 -6.46 5.43
CA ASP A 56 4.03 -5.39 4.88
C ASP A 56 3.14 -4.18 4.63
N THR A 57 3.37 -3.10 5.38
CA THR A 57 2.68 -1.83 5.17
C THR A 57 3.70 -0.71 5.13
N MET A 58 3.74 -0.04 3.97
CA MET A 58 4.61 1.11 3.74
C MET A 58 3.78 2.38 3.73
N TYR A 59 4.26 3.43 4.40
CA TYR A 59 3.88 4.81 4.10
C TYR A 59 4.97 5.37 3.19
N ARG A 60 4.61 5.83 2.00
CA ARG A 60 5.54 6.52 1.10
C ARG A 60 4.90 7.76 0.52
N ASP A 61 5.73 8.78 0.36
CA ASP A 61 5.43 9.96 -0.42
C ASP A 61 6.08 9.79 -1.81
N PRO A 62 5.30 9.56 -2.88
CA PRO A 62 5.81 9.38 -4.25
C PRO A 62 6.59 10.59 -4.80
N THR A 63 6.45 11.76 -4.17
CA THR A 63 7.21 12.95 -4.57
C THR A 63 8.66 12.89 -4.09
N ASN A 64 8.94 12.12 -3.02
CA ASN A 64 10.25 11.96 -2.40
C ASN A 64 10.83 10.55 -2.61
N ASP A 65 10.66 9.99 -3.81
CA ASP A 65 11.22 8.69 -4.14
C ASP A 65 12.76 8.71 -4.07
N TYR A 66 13.31 7.66 -3.48
CA TYR A 66 14.75 7.45 -3.41
C TYR A 66 15.35 7.45 -4.84
N GLY A 67 16.38 8.26 -5.05
CA GLY A 67 17.04 8.41 -6.34
C GLY A 67 16.41 9.40 -7.31
N LYS A 68 15.21 9.95 -7.02
CA LYS A 68 14.54 10.91 -7.92
C LYS A 68 15.33 12.21 -8.12
N LYS A 69 16.09 12.65 -7.09
CA LYS A 69 16.97 13.83 -7.17
C LYS A 69 18.15 13.67 -8.14
N LEU A 70 18.58 12.44 -8.45
CA LEU A 70 19.68 12.22 -9.40
C LEU A 70 19.28 12.54 -10.85
N PHE A 71 17.98 12.56 -11.14
CA PHE A 71 17.44 12.80 -12.48
C PHE A 71 16.51 14.02 -12.56
N ALA A 72 16.36 14.76 -11.45
CA ALA A 72 15.63 16.02 -11.43
C ALA A 72 16.47 17.08 -12.17
N LYS A 73 15.95 17.61 -13.28
CA LYS A 73 16.55 18.74 -14.01
C LYS A 73 16.40 20.04 -13.23
#